data_AF-A0A7V2XHP4-F1
#
_entry.id   AF-A0A7V2XHP4-F1
#
_cell.length_a   1.000
_cell.length_b   1.000
_cell.length_c   1.000
_cell.angle_alpha   90.00
_cell.angle_beta   90.00
_cell.angle_gamma   90.00
#
_symmetry.space_group_name_H-M   'P 1'
#
loop_
_entity.id
_entity.type
_entity.pdbx_description
1 polymer ?
#
loop_
_entity_poly.entity_id
_entity_poly.type
_entity_poly.pdbx_seq_one_letter_code
_entity_poly.pdbx_strand_id
1 'polypeptide(L)' 'MVEIKNLKFQPLTLHLANSKRSVHLAARGTAEIDEGEVSEEIRRAAERGFVALREARTTTPTERS' A
#
# COMPACT_ATOMS: atom_id res chain seq x y z
N MET A 1 -3.57 2.33 9.04
CA MET A 1 -3.37 2.56 7.59
C MET A 1 -2.08 1.87 7.15
N VAL A 2 -2.03 1.38 5.92
CA VAL A 2 -0.87 0.70 5.33
C VAL A 2 -0.42 1.49 4.10
N GLU A 3 0.84 1.89 4.06
CA GLU A 3 1.47 2.43 2.86
C GLU A 3 1.94 1.28 1.96
N ILE A 4 1.59 1.35 0.68
CA ILE A 4 2.07 0.48 -0.38
C ILE A 4 3.00 1.29 -1.28
N LYS A 5 4.23 0.81 -1.46
CA LYS A 5 5.21 1.41 -2.37
C LYS A 5 5.49 0.50 -3.56
N ASN A 6 5.34 1.00 -4.78
CA ASN A 6 5.76 0.31 -5.99
C ASN A 6 7.29 0.23 -6.08
N LEU A 7 7.82 -0.98 -6.22
CA LEU A 7 9.26 -1.25 -6.38
C LEU A 7 9.67 -1.46 -7.84
N LYS A 8 8.74 -1.34 -8.79
CA LYS A 8 9.00 -1.42 -10.22
C LYS A 8 9.07 -0.02 -10.85
N PHE A 9 9.72 0.03 -12.00
CA PHE A 9 9.79 1.20 -12.87
C PHE A 9 8.62 1.29 -13.86
N GLN A 10 7.68 0.34 -13.78
CA GLN A 10 6.43 0.38 -14.52
C GLN A 10 5.26 0.60 -13.55
N PRO A 11 4.15 1.21 -14.01
CA PRO A 11 2.93 1.30 -13.21
C PRO A 11 2.41 -0.08 -12.82
N LEU A 12 1.76 -0.15 -11.66
CA LEU A 12 1.09 -1.36 -11.17
C LEU A 12 -0.34 -1.01 -10.77
N THR A 13 -1.26 -1.93 -11.04
CA THR A 13 -2.63 -1.86 -10.51
C THR A 13 -2.87 -3.15 -9.74
N LEU A 14 -3.35 -3.02 -8.51
CA LEU A 14 -3.61 -4.16 -7.61
C LEU A 14 -5.04 -4.06 -7.08
N HIS A 15 -5.72 -5.19 -6.92
CA HIS A 15 -7.08 -5.24 -6.38
C HIS A 15 -7.07 -5.17 -4.85
N LEU A 16 -8.05 -4.46 -4.29
CA LEU A 16 -8.26 -4.37 -2.84
C LEU A 16 -9.11 -5.55 -2.34
N ALA A 17 -8.95 -5.93 -1.06
CA ALA A 17 -9.52 -7.18 -0.51
C ALA A 17 -11.06 -7.21 -0.51
N ASN A 18 -11.68 -6.10 -0.11
CA ASN A 18 -13.11 -6.03 0.22
C ASN A 18 -13.90 -5.07 -0.68
N SER A 19 -13.30 -4.58 -1.76
CA SER A 19 -13.95 -3.63 -2.66
C SER A 19 -13.70 -4.00 -4.12
N LYS A 20 -14.65 -3.69 -5.02
CA LYS A 20 -14.41 -3.73 -6.49
C LYS A 20 -13.42 -2.63 -6.93
N ARG A 21 -12.65 -2.07 -6.00
CA ARG A 21 -11.70 -1.00 -6.22
C ARG A 21 -10.31 -1.61 -6.39
N SER A 22 -9.48 -0.88 -7.11
CA SER A 22 -8.07 -1.18 -7.29
C SER A 22 -7.27 0.04 -6.86
N VAL A 23 -6.06 -0.20 -6.35
CA VAL A 23 -5.08 0.85 -6.16
C VAL A 23 -4.19 0.92 -7.39
N HIS A 24 -4.09 2.11 -7.97
CA HIS A 24 -3.15 2.38 -9.06
C HIS A 24 -1.89 3.02 -8.47
N LEU A 25 -0.74 2.41 -8.74
CA LEU A 25 0.57 2.89 -8.34
C LEU A 25 1.34 3.30 -9.59
N ALA A 26 1.73 4.57 -9.67
CA ALA A 26 2.69 5.03 -10.67
C ALA A 26 4.02 4.27 -10.52
N ALA A 27 4.89 4.36 -11.53
CA ALA A 27 6.27 3.86 -11.42
C ALA A 27 6.94 4.47 -10.18
N ARG A 28 7.45 3.61 -9.28
CA ARG A 28 7.99 4.03 -7.96
C ARG A 28 7.04 4.80 -7.04
N GLY A 29 5.75 4.86 -7.37
CA GLY A 29 4.73 5.57 -6.61
C GLY A 29 4.34 4.89 -5.31
N THR A 30 3.67 5.63 -4.44
CA THR A 30 3.12 5.16 -3.17
C THR A 30 1.62 5.43 -3.09
N ALA A 31 0.91 4.63 -2.32
CA ALA A 31 -0.48 4.87 -1.95
C ALA A 31 -0.74 4.36 -0.53
N GLU A 32 -1.65 5.02 0.18
CA GLU A 32 -2.14 4.56 1.47
C GLU A 32 -3.48 3.88 1.29
N ILE A 33 -3.64 2.74 1.95
CA ILE A 33 -4.91 2.02 2.02
C ILE A 33 -5.22 1.62 3.46
N ASP A 34 -6.47 1.26 3.73
CA ASP A 34 -6.80 0.64 4.99
C ASP A 34 -6.20 -0.76 5.11
N GLU A 35 -5.87 -1.17 6.33
CA GLU A 35 -5.29 -2.49 6.59
C GLU A 35 -6.24 -3.61 6.16
N GLY A 36 -7.54 -3.42 6.37
CA GLY A 36 -8.59 -4.34 5.89
C GLY A 36 -8.77 -4.36 4.37
N GLU A 37 -8.12 -3.48 3.62
CA GLU A 37 -8.12 -3.49 2.15
C GLU A 37 -6.90 -4.19 1.55
N VAL A 38 -5.93 -4.62 2.35
CA VAL A 38 -4.77 -5.40 1.88
C VAL A 38 -5.23 -6.78 1.43
N SER A 39 -5.27 -6.98 0.11
CA SER A 39 -5.66 -8.26 -0.51
C SER A 39 -4.53 -9.30 -0.50
N GLU A 40 -4.89 -10.55 -0.75
CA GLU A 40 -3.92 -11.63 -1.01
C GLU A 40 -3.03 -11.35 -2.22
N GLU A 41 -3.54 -10.62 -3.22
CA GLU A 41 -2.74 -10.19 -4.37
C GLU A 41 -1.63 -9.23 -3.93
N ILE A 42 -1.96 -8.25 -3.09
CA ILE A 42 -1.00 -7.27 -2.55
C ILE A 42 0.06 -7.98 -1.70
N ARG A 43 -0.34 -8.93 -0.86
CA ARG A 43 0.59 -9.74 -0.04
C ARG A 43 1.58 -10.52 -0.91
N ARG A 44 1.08 -11.24 -1.91
CA ARG A 44 1.92 -11.97 -2.89
C ARG A 44 2.83 -11.03 -3.69
N ALA A 45 2.33 -9.85 -4.05
CA ALA A 45 3.13 -8.84 -4.73
C ALA A 45 4.30 -8.35 -3.84
N ALA A 46 4.08 -8.23 -2.52
CA ALA A 46 5.12 -7.89 -1.57
C ALA A 46 6.17 -8.99 -1.42
N GLU A 47 5.74 -10.25 -1.24
CA GLU A 47 6.62 -11.42 -1.18
C GLU A 47 7.51 -11.55 -2.42
N ARG A 48 6.98 -11.19 -3.59
CA ARG A 48 7.70 -11.22 -4.87
C ARG A 48 8.52 -9.96 -5.16
N GLY A 49 8.54 -8.98 -4.26
CA GLY A 49 9.30 -7.73 -4.42
C GLY A 49 8.77 -6.82 -5.55
N PHE A 50 7.46 -6.85 -5.82
CA PHE A 50 6.80 -5.86 -6.67
C PHE A 50 6.43 -4.61 -5.89
N VAL A 51 6.03 -4.77 -4.63
CA VAL A 51 5.68 -3.68 -3.73
C VAL A 51 6.35 -3.86 -2.36
N ALA A 52 6.47 -2.78 -1.59
CA ALA A 52 6.78 -2.83 -0.18
C ALA A 52 5.55 -2.36 0.62
N LEU A 53 5.24 -3.06 1.71
CA LEU A 53 4.20 -2.66 2.66
C LEU A 53 4.84 -2.06 3.90
N ARG A 54 4.29 -0.95 4.38
CA ARG A 54 4.70 -0.31 5.63
C ARG A 54 3.46 0.05 6.42
N GLU A 55 3.47 -0.27 7.71
CA GLU A 55 2.47 0.29 8.61
C GLU A 55 2.66 1.81 8.64
N ALA A 56 1.64 2.55 8.20
CA ALA A 56 1.63 3.99 8.37
C ALA A 56 1.43 4.23 9.87
N ARG A 57 2.53 4.53 10.57
CA ARG A 57 2.46 4.94 11.97
C ARG A 57 1.56 6.16 12.01
N THR A 58 0.40 6.02 12.66
CA THR A 58 -0.42 7.16 13.06
C THR A 58 0.49 8.02 13.91
N THR A 59 1.02 9.10 13.34
CA THR A 59 1.68 10.13 14.12
C THR A 59 0.59 10.79 14.93
N THR A 60 0.36 10.29 16.15
CA THR A 60 -0.33 11.08 17.17
C THR A 60 0.45 12.40 17.25
N PRO A 61 -0.17 13.56 17.01
CA PRO A 61 0.51 14.81 17.21
C PRO A 61 0.82 14.87 18.70
N THR A 62 2.11 14.76 19.05
CA THR A 62 2.57 15.12 20.40
C THR A 62 2.41 16.62 20.50
N GLU A 63 1.27 17.04 21.03
CA GLU A 63 1.05 18.38 21.55
C GLU A 63 2.10 18.58 22.65
N ARG A 64 3.15 19.35 22.35
CA ARG A 64 4.09 19.80 23.36
C ARG A 64 3.36 20.84 24.21
N SER A 65 3.02 20.45 25.44
CA SER A 65 2.59 21.33 26.53
C SER A 65 3.73 22.21 27.03
#